data_AF-A0A9D6PUP1-F1
#
_entry.id   AF-A0A9D6PUP1-F1
#
_cell.length_a   1.000
_cell.length_b   1.000
_cell.length_c   1.000
_cell.angle_alpha   90.00
_cell.angle_beta   90.00
_cell.angle_gamma   90.00
#
_symmetry.space_group_name_H-M   'P 1'
#
loop_
_entity.id
_entity.type
_entity.pdbx_description
1 polymer ?
#
loop_
_entity_poly.entity_id
_entity_poly.type
_entity_poly.pdbx_seq_one_letter_code
_entity_poly.pdbx_strand_id
1 'polypeptide(L)'
;MIQQLVGLLIAYSFVVAASIYFLGKPSLILGDLSWKTFYFLLIDWRFLLGGSLALGARFMFVVINNLAAKIPSLSGSHLTVSALATTGSLLVVVLVNHFFLGERLSLSQMIGGIVTVVGISMVLR
;
A
#
# COMPACT_ATOMS: atom_id res chain seq x y z
N MET A 1 -20.87 -9.65 -1.66
CA MET A 1 -19.75 -9.64 -0.69
C MET A 1 -18.39 -9.79 -1.36
N ILE A 2 -18.14 -10.82 -2.18
CA ILE A 2 -16.83 -11.00 -2.87
C ILE A 2 -16.49 -9.80 -3.77
N GLN A 3 -17.42 -9.31 -4.59
CA GLN A 3 -17.19 -8.12 -5.44
C GLN A 3 -16.85 -6.87 -4.62
N GLN A 4 -17.48 -6.68 -3.46
CA GLN A 4 -17.17 -5.56 -2.55
C GLN A 4 -15.77 -5.69 -1.97
N LEU A 5 -15.37 -6.91 -1.57
CA LEU A 5 -14.01 -7.19 -1.11
C LEU A 5 -12.98 -6.86 -2.19
N VAL A 6 -13.18 -7.33 -3.42
CA VAL A 6 -12.29 -7.04 -4.56
C VAL A 6 -12.18 -5.53 -4.82
N GLY A 7 -13.32 -4.82 -4.85
CA GLY A 7 -13.32 -3.36 -4.99
C GLY A 7 -12.54 -2.67 -3.88
N LEU A 8 -12.68 -3.13 -2.64
CA LEU A 8 -11.97 -2.58 -1.48
C LEU A 8 -10.46 -2.86 -1.54
N LEU A 9 -10.04 -4.03 -2.03
CA LEU A 9 -8.63 -4.38 -2.24
C LEU A 9 -7.96 -3.49 -3.29
N ILE A 10 -8.66 -3.20 -4.39
CA ILE A 10 -8.18 -2.30 -5.44
C ILE A 10 -8.05 -0.88 -4.86
N ALA A 11 -9.12 -0.38 -4.22
CA ALA A 11 -9.12 0.95 -3.61
C ALA A 11 -8.01 1.09 -2.54
N TYR A 12 -7.83 0.08 -1.68
CA TYR A 12 -6.76 0.04 -0.69
C TYR A 12 -5.39 0.19 -1.35
N SER A 13 -5.15 -0.53 -2.45
CA SER A 13 -3.87 -0.48 -3.16
C SER A 13 -3.54 0.91 -3.69
N PHE A 14 -4.54 1.62 -4.22
CA PHE A 14 -4.37 3.01 -4.67
C PHE A 14 -4.17 3.99 -3.51
N VAL A 15 -4.89 3.81 -2.38
CA VAL A 15 -4.72 4.66 -1.20
C VAL A 15 -3.31 4.50 -0.61
N VAL A 16 -2.80 3.26 -0.54
CA VAL A 16 -1.41 2.99 -0.11
C VAL A 16 -0.41 3.64 -1.06
N ALA A 17 -0.57 3.46 -2.37
CA ALA A 17 0.34 4.04 -3.35
C ALA A 17 0.31 5.58 -3.34
N ALA A 18 -0.87 6.19 -3.20
CA ALA A 18 -1.01 7.63 -3.06
C ALA A 18 -0.34 8.14 -1.77
N SER A 19 -0.53 7.45 -0.65
CA SER A 19 0.14 7.78 0.61
C SER A 19 1.66 7.81 0.46
N ILE A 20 2.23 6.75 -0.14
CA ILE A 20 3.67 6.65 -0.38
C ILE A 20 4.15 7.72 -1.36
N TYR A 21 3.37 8.02 -2.41
CA TYR A 21 3.72 9.08 -3.35
C TYR A 21 3.86 10.45 -2.67
N PHE A 22 2.94 10.80 -1.75
CA PHE A 22 3.01 12.07 -1.02
C PHE A 22 4.17 12.11 -0.01
N LEU A 23 4.48 10.99 0.64
CA LEU A 23 5.55 10.88 1.64
C LEU A 23 6.95 10.74 1.00
N GLY A 24 7.03 10.10 -0.17
CA GLY A 24 8.27 9.69 -0.84
C GLY A 24 9.04 10.80 -1.54
N LYS A 25 8.60 12.07 -1.45
CA LYS A 25 9.30 13.15 -2.14
C LYS A 25 10.69 13.39 -1.55
N PRO A 26 11.75 13.44 -2.37
CA PRO A 26 13.13 13.63 -1.91
C PRO A 26 13.32 14.87 -1.03
N SER A 27 12.54 15.93 -1.25
CA SER A 27 12.58 17.15 -0.44
C SER A 27 12.17 16.95 1.04
N LEU A 28 11.40 15.90 1.35
CA LEU A 28 11.01 15.54 2.72
C LEU A 28 12.00 14.57 3.38
N ILE A 29 12.71 13.75 2.58
CA ILE A 29 13.53 12.63 3.06
C ILE A 29 15.04 12.95 3.06
N LEU A 30 15.51 13.71 2.07
CA LEU A 30 16.93 14.06 1.90
C LEU A 30 17.33 15.34 2.65
N GLY A 31 16.40 15.99 3.33
CA GLY A 31 16.70 17.15 4.18
C GLY A 31 17.38 16.72 5.48
N ASP A 32 18.21 17.62 6.03
CA ASP A 32 18.85 17.40 7.33
C ASP A 32 17.76 17.26 8.41
N LEU A 33 17.71 16.12 9.11
CA LEU A 33 16.71 15.77 10.15
C LEU A 33 16.95 16.57 11.45
N SER A 34 17.14 17.88 11.33
CA SER A 34 17.20 18.79 12.45
C SER A 34 15.82 18.90 13.12
N TRP A 35 15.80 19.23 14.41
CA TRP A 35 14.57 19.51 15.15
C TRP A 35 13.68 20.54 14.45
N LYS A 36 14.28 21.54 13.78
CA LYS A 36 13.55 22.54 13.01
C LYS A 36 12.80 21.91 11.82
N THR A 37 13.47 21.05 11.06
CA THR A 37 12.86 20.33 9.92
C THR A 37 11.74 19.41 10.38
N PHE A 38 11.92 18.73 11.52
CA PHE A 38 10.90 17.87 12.10
C PHE A 38 9.59 18.62 12.42
N TYR A 39 9.68 19.80 13.05
CA TYR A 39 8.49 20.62 13.31
C TYR A 39 7.82 21.12 12.02
N PHE A 40 8.60 21.49 11.01
CA PHE A 40 8.05 21.86 9.70
C PHE A 40 7.35 20.68 9.01
N LEU A 41 7.87 19.45 9.17
CA LEU A 41 7.28 18.24 8.63
C LEU A 41 5.85 18.02 9.18
N LEU A 42 5.64 18.27 10.48
CA LEU A 42 4.32 18.11 11.11
C LEU A 42 3.24 19.06 10.54
N ILE A 43 3.64 20.14 9.88
CA ILE A 43 2.74 21.15 9.30
C ILE A 43 2.73 21.07 7.76
N ASP A 44 3.64 20.27 7.16
CA ASP A 44 3.68 20.09 5.72
C ASP A 44 2.41 19.38 5.23
N TRP A 45 1.71 20.01 4.28
CA TRP A 45 0.43 19.50 3.80
C TRP A 45 0.56 18.14 3.11
N ARG A 46 1.70 17.83 2.48
CA ARG A 46 1.93 16.55 1.80
C ARG A 46 2.19 15.47 2.84
N PHE A 47 2.96 15.78 3.87
CA PHE A 47 3.15 14.88 5.01
C PHE A 47 1.82 14.58 5.70
N LEU A 48 1.02 15.61 6.00
CA LEU A 48 -0.30 15.45 6.61
C LEU A 48 -1.26 14.65 5.72
N LEU A 49 -1.32 14.96 4.43
CA LEU A 49 -2.16 14.22 3.48
C LEU A 49 -1.69 12.76 3.34
N GLY A 50 -0.40 12.54 3.13
CA GLY A 50 0.20 11.21 3.03
C GLY A 50 -0.02 10.38 4.29
N GLY A 51 0.16 10.99 5.46
CA GLY A 51 -0.13 10.38 6.77
C GLY A 51 -1.61 10.07 6.97
N SER A 52 -2.51 10.98 6.57
CA SER A 52 -3.96 10.74 6.64
C SER A 52 -4.41 9.59 5.73
N LEU A 53 -3.83 9.49 4.52
CA LEU A 53 -4.05 8.37 3.61
C LEU A 53 -3.50 7.06 4.17
N ALA A 54 -2.33 7.10 4.83
CA ALA A 54 -1.77 5.92 5.51
C ALA A 54 -2.69 5.43 6.63
N LEU A 55 -3.24 6.36 7.43
CA LEU A 55 -4.23 6.04 8.45
C LEU A 55 -5.52 5.48 7.83
N GLY A 56 -5.99 6.10 6.74
CA GLY A 56 -7.13 5.61 5.95
C GLY A 56 -6.93 4.18 5.46
N ALA A 57 -5.74 3.86 4.92
CA ALA A 57 -5.38 2.51 4.50
C ALA A 57 -5.46 1.51 5.66
N ARG A 58 -5.06 1.90 6.89
CA ARG A 58 -5.20 1.04 8.09
C ARG A 58 -6.66 0.75 8.43
N PHE A 59 -7.55 1.73 8.31
CA PHE A 59 -8.98 1.48 8.48
C PHE A 59 -9.53 0.55 7.39
N MET A 60 -9.15 0.78 6.13
CA MET A 60 -9.54 -0.10 5.02
C MET A 60 -9.06 -1.53 5.24
N PHE A 61 -7.84 -1.72 5.74
CA PHE A 61 -7.30 -3.04 6.07
C PHE A 61 -8.17 -3.78 7.11
N VAL A 62 -8.62 -3.09 8.15
CA VAL A 62 -9.54 -3.68 9.15
C VAL A 62 -10.88 -4.07 8.50
N VAL A 63 -11.41 -3.24 7.60
CA VAL A 63 -12.67 -3.55 6.89
C VAL A 63 -12.49 -4.72 5.92
N ILE A 64 -11.38 -4.78 5.16
CA ILE A 64 -11.03 -5.91 4.27
C ILE A 64 -11.01 -7.21 5.09
N ASN A 65 -10.30 -7.20 6.22
CA ASN A 65 -10.19 -8.34 7.10
C ASN A 65 -11.57 -8.77 7.65
N ASN A 66 -12.37 -7.81 8.14
CA ASN A 66 -13.71 -8.10 8.63
C ASN A 66 -14.63 -8.69 7.55
N LEU A 67 -14.58 -8.17 6.33
CA LEU A 67 -15.36 -8.69 5.21
C LEU A 67 -14.89 -10.09 4.80
N ALA A 68 -13.59 -10.34 4.75
CA ALA A 68 -13.04 -11.66 4.47
C ALA A 68 -13.47 -12.69 5.54
N ALA A 69 -13.44 -12.30 6.82
CA ALA A 69 -13.86 -13.16 7.94
C ALA A 69 -15.35 -13.55 7.86
N LYS A 70 -16.20 -12.70 7.29
CA LYS A 70 -17.64 -12.94 7.13
C LYS A 70 -18.00 -13.80 5.92
N ILE A 71 -17.06 -14.07 5.01
CA ILE A 71 -17.29 -14.94 3.85
C ILE A 71 -16.95 -16.37 4.27
N PRO A 72 -17.91 -17.33 4.24
CA PRO A 72 -17.68 -18.69 4.75
C PRO A 72 -16.49 -19.42 4.14
N SER A 73 -16.20 -19.18 2.85
CA SER A 73 -15.06 -19.78 2.15
C SER A 73 -13.71 -19.14 2.48
N LEU A 74 -13.69 -17.96 3.11
CA LEU A 74 -12.48 -17.19 3.43
C LEU A 74 -12.29 -16.96 4.94
N SER A 75 -13.24 -17.40 5.77
CA SER A 75 -13.24 -17.11 7.21
C SER A 75 -12.04 -17.71 7.93
N GLY A 76 -11.53 -18.87 7.50
CA GLY A 76 -10.32 -19.49 8.02
C GLY A 76 -9.02 -18.84 7.54
N SER A 77 -9.08 -18.00 6.49
CA SER A 77 -7.91 -17.43 5.81
C SER A 77 -7.98 -15.91 5.65
N HIS A 78 -8.81 -15.22 6.45
CA HIS A 78 -9.02 -13.77 6.38
C HIS A 78 -7.73 -12.96 6.58
N LEU A 79 -6.83 -13.42 7.45
CA LEU A 79 -5.50 -12.83 7.63
C LEU A 79 -4.64 -13.01 6.37
N THR A 80 -4.71 -14.18 5.74
CA THR A 80 -4.02 -14.46 4.48
C THR A 80 -4.54 -13.53 3.38
N VAL A 81 -5.85 -13.36 3.22
CA VAL A 81 -6.44 -12.41 2.26
C VAL A 81 -5.92 -10.99 2.48
N SER A 82 -5.82 -10.55 3.74
CA SER A 82 -5.32 -9.23 4.10
C SER A 82 -3.81 -9.09 3.84
N ALA A 83 -3.04 -10.16 4.03
CA ALA A 83 -1.64 -10.20 3.65
C ALA A 83 -1.48 -10.09 2.12
N LEU A 84 -2.27 -10.85 1.34
CA LEU A 84 -2.30 -10.75 -0.12
C LEU A 84 -2.67 -9.34 -0.59
N ALA A 85 -3.59 -8.66 0.10
CA ALA A 85 -3.92 -7.26 -0.17
C ALA A 85 -2.71 -6.34 -0.03
N THR A 86 -1.97 -6.49 1.07
CA THR A 86 -0.77 -5.69 1.35
C THR A 86 0.32 -5.98 0.32
N THR A 87 0.61 -7.26 0.06
CA THR A 87 1.65 -7.63 -0.91
C THR A 87 1.25 -7.23 -2.33
N GLY A 88 -0.03 -7.36 -2.71
CA GLY A 88 -0.55 -6.88 -3.99
C GLY A 88 -0.44 -5.36 -4.13
N SER A 89 -0.68 -4.60 -3.05
CA SER A 89 -0.54 -3.14 -3.08
C SER A 89 0.89 -2.70 -3.40
N LEU A 90 1.92 -3.48 -3.02
CA LEU A 90 3.32 -3.16 -3.35
C LEU A 90 3.55 -3.11 -4.86
N LEU A 91 2.86 -3.92 -5.65
CA LEU A 91 2.96 -3.87 -7.12
C LEU A 91 2.46 -2.51 -7.65
N VAL A 92 1.34 -2.03 -7.11
CA VAL A 92 0.79 -0.72 -7.46
C VAL A 92 1.73 0.40 -7.02
N VAL A 93 2.33 0.29 -5.83
CA VAL A 93 3.34 1.25 -5.34
C VAL A 93 4.53 1.32 -6.28
N VAL A 94 5.10 0.18 -6.66
CA VAL A 94 6.25 0.10 -7.57
C VAL A 94 5.93 0.72 -8.93
N LEU A 95 4.72 0.47 -9.46
CA LEU A 95 4.26 1.11 -10.70
C LEU A 95 4.11 2.63 -10.53
N VAL A 96 3.49 3.08 -9.44
CA VAL A 96 3.32 4.52 -9.16
C VAL A 96 4.67 5.21 -9.02
N ASN A 97 5.63 4.59 -8.31
CA ASN A 97 6.98 5.13 -8.18
C ASN A 97 7.68 5.24 -9.55
N HIS A 98 7.53 4.22 -10.40
CA HIS A 98 8.11 4.25 -11.74
C HIS A 98 7.54 5.38 -12.60
N PHE A 99 6.21 5.53 -12.64
CA PHE A 99 5.56 6.50 -13.51
C PHE A 99 5.55 7.94 -12.95
N PHE A 100 5.38 8.12 -11.63
CA PHE A 100 5.17 9.44 -11.03
C PHE A 100 6.37 9.99 -10.27
N LEU A 101 7.25 9.13 -9.74
CA LEU A 101 8.49 9.56 -9.07
C LEU A 101 9.73 9.40 -9.96
N GLY A 102 9.59 8.77 -11.13
CA GLY A 102 10.67 8.56 -12.09
C GLY A 102 11.70 7.52 -11.63
N GLU A 103 11.37 6.68 -10.64
CA GLU A 103 12.25 5.61 -10.19
C GLU A 103 12.43 4.57 -11.31
N ARG A 104 13.68 4.21 -11.62
CA ARG A 104 13.95 3.13 -12.57
C ARG A 104 13.72 1.80 -11.88
N LEU A 105 12.90 0.94 -12.49
CA LEU A 105 12.70 -0.42 -12.03
C LEU A 105 14.00 -1.20 -12.14
N SER A 106 14.50 -1.65 -10.99
CA SER A 106 15.63 -2.57 -10.94
C SER A 106 15.20 -3.99 -11.33
N LEU A 107 16.14 -4.79 -11.83
CA LEU A 107 15.90 -6.21 -12.13
C LEU A 107 15.39 -6.97 -10.89
N SER A 108 15.90 -6.64 -9.71
CA SER A 108 15.46 -7.21 -8.43
C SER A 108 14.00 -6.88 -8.11
N GLN A 109 13.54 -5.65 -8.37
CA GLN A 109 12.14 -5.27 -8.17
C GLN A 109 11.22 -6.00 -9.15
N MET A 110 11.63 -6.18 -10.41
CA MET A 110 10.84 -6.96 -11.36
C MET A 110 10.72 -8.43 -10.94
N ILE A 111 11.84 -9.06 -10.58
CA ILE A 111 11.84 -10.46 -10.12
C ILE A 111 10.99 -10.61 -8.85
N GLY A 112 11.18 -9.72 -7.86
CA GLY A 112 10.38 -9.71 -6.64
C GLY A 112 8.89 -9.51 -6.90
N GLY A 113 8.54 -8.65 -7.86
CA GLY A 113 7.16 -8.46 -8.31
C GLY A 113 6.56 -9.72 -8.92
N ILE A 114 7.30 -10.42 -9.80
CA ILE A 114 6.86 -11.69 -10.40
C ILE A 114 6.66 -12.76 -9.32
N VAL A 115 7.63 -12.93 -8.42
CA VAL A 115 7.54 -13.89 -7.30
C VAL A 115 6.32 -13.59 -6.43
N THR A 116 6.05 -12.32 -6.18
CA THR A 116 4.85 -11.87 -5.44
C THR A 116 3.56 -12.28 -6.15
N VAL A 117 3.43 -12.00 -7.45
CA VAL A 117 2.24 -12.36 -8.23
C VAL A 117 2.02 -13.87 -8.26
N VAL A 118 3.09 -14.65 -8.44
CA VAL A 118 3.04 -16.12 -8.44
C VAL A 118 2.61 -16.63 -7.06
N GLY A 119 3.24 -16.14 -5.99
CA GLY A 119 2.90 -16.52 -4.62
C GLY A 119 1.44 -16.23 -4.28
N ILE A 120 0.94 -15.05 -4.66
CA ILE A 120 -0.48 -14.68 -4.48
C ILE A 120 -1.39 -15.66 -5.26
N SER A 121 -1.05 -15.98 -6.51
CA SER A 121 -1.84 -16.87 -7.37
C SER A 121 -1.91 -18.30 -6.82
N MET A 122 -0.85 -18.78 -6.18
CA MET A 122 -0.82 -20.12 -5.55
C MET A 122 -1.70 -20.19 -4.31
N VAL A 123 -1.74 -19.12 -3.50
CA VAL A 123 -2.58 -19.07 -2.29
C VAL A 123 -4.07 -18.99 -2.60
N LEU A 124 -4.43 -18.45 -3.76
CA LEU A 124 -5.83 -18.30 -4.20
C LEU A 124 -6.40 -19.56 -4.89
N ARG A 125 -5.59 -20.59 -5.11
CA ARG A 125 -6.02 -21.92 -5.59
C ARG A 125 -6.28 -22.86 -4.42
#